data_AF-A0A8J7VR50-F1
#
_entry.id   AF-A0A8J7VR50-F1
#
_cell.length_a   1.000
_cell.length_b   1.000
_cell.length_c   1.000
_cell.angle_alpha   90.00
_cell.angle_beta   90.00
_cell.angle_gamma   90.00
#
_symmetry.space_group_name_H-M   'P 1'
#
loop_
_entity.id
_entity.type
_entity.pdbx_description
1 polymer ?
#
loop_
_entity_poly.entity_id
_entity_poly.type
_entity_poly.pdbx_seq_one_letter_code
_entity_poly.pdbx_strand_id
1 'polypeptide(L)'
;MIGLELSQTAQATVALLILLIMFIMFVRETYTVEVIALGGAMTMLVLGILPMDKVQGVLSNNAPWTIAAMFVIVGGLVRTGALESVTQYASRNVEARPKTTLAVLGIGITLGSAFVNNTPLVVVMLPIFMHLSKKIPVSPSKMLIPLSYMTILGGTITMIGTSTNLVVDGVAQAKGLEHFGIFEVTPIGLVVAVTGLIYLALFSKRLLPDRDSMAALLSDRKGMKFFTEVAIPEDSGLIGQNPTEVDMLTRGGARVIDVLRGDLSLRRNLDVVQLEAGDRVVLRTPMSEILGLKASKDVRQADKLSSVQTSTVEVLITPGCHMVGRSLGSMRLRRRYGVYPLAVHRRNQNIGRQLDDLVVQVGDTLLLEGAMTDIQRLATDMEMVEVTRPSQRAYRRRHAPIVVAVLAAVVVLAAMNVAQIQYLAFVGVGIVLLT
;
A
#
# COMPACT_ATOMS: atom_id res chain seq x y z
N MET A 1 -8.00 -44.97 14.60
CA MET A 1 -8.54 -43.72 15.19
C MET A 1 -8.26 -43.80 16.69
N ILE A 2 -7.83 -42.72 17.34
CA ILE A 2 -7.63 -42.74 18.80
C ILE A 2 -9.02 -42.96 19.40
N GLY A 3 -9.32 -44.21 19.77
CA GLY A 3 -10.63 -44.72 20.13
C GLY A 3 -11.05 -44.27 21.53
N LEU A 4 -11.08 -42.96 21.76
CA LEU A 4 -11.75 -42.40 22.93
C LEU A 4 -13.26 -42.53 22.68
N GLU A 5 -13.85 -43.63 23.15
CA GLU A 5 -15.30 -43.80 23.22
C GLU A 5 -15.87 -42.83 24.27
N LEU A 6 -15.92 -41.55 23.90
CA LEU A 6 -16.62 -40.53 24.67
C LEU A 6 -18.12 -40.75 24.51
N SER A 7 -18.87 -40.68 25.62
CA SER A 7 -20.33 -40.65 25.56
C SER A 7 -20.82 -39.47 24.71
N GLN A 8 -22.01 -39.55 24.12
CA GLN A 8 -22.56 -38.45 23.31
C GLN A 8 -22.58 -37.12 24.06
N THR A 9 -22.91 -37.14 25.35
CA THR A 9 -22.88 -35.95 26.21
C THR A 9 -21.46 -35.41 26.37
N ALA A 10 -20.47 -36.28 26.60
CA ALA A 10 -19.08 -35.88 26.70
C ALA A 10 -18.54 -35.30 25.39
N GLN A 11 -18.90 -35.89 24.23
CA GLN A 11 -18.55 -35.35 22.92
C GLN A 11 -19.13 -33.94 22.72
N ALA A 12 -20.41 -33.73 23.05
CA ALA A 12 -21.05 -32.44 22.93
C ALA A 12 -20.41 -31.37 23.84
N THR A 13 -20.13 -31.71 25.10
CA THR A 13 -19.48 -30.79 26.05
C THR A 13 -18.06 -30.44 25.61
N VAL A 14 -17.27 -31.42 25.17
CA VAL A 14 -15.90 -31.18 24.69
C VAL A 14 -15.91 -30.35 23.41
N ALA A 15 -16.83 -30.61 22.48
CA ALA A 15 -16.96 -29.81 21.26
C ALA A 15 -17.29 -28.33 21.57
N LEU A 16 -18.24 -28.10 22.49
CA LEU A 16 -18.58 -26.74 22.95
C LEU A 16 -17.39 -26.04 23.63
N LEU A 17 -16.62 -26.78 24.42
CA LEU A 17 -15.44 -26.25 25.09
C LEU A 17 -14.33 -25.88 24.11
N ILE A 18 -14.09 -26.71 23.08
CA ILE A 18 -13.16 -26.38 21.99
C ILE A 18 -13.61 -25.11 21.28
N LEU A 19 -14.91 -25.00 20.96
CA LEU A 19 -15.48 -23.85 20.28
C LEU A 19 -15.38 -22.56 21.13
N LEU A 20 -15.60 -22.66 22.45
CA LEU A 20 -15.38 -21.55 23.39
C LEU A 20 -13.91 -21.10 23.43
N ILE A 21 -12.98 -22.05 23.49
CA ILE A 21 -11.54 -21.75 23.46
C ILE A 21 -11.17 -21.05 22.16
N MET A 22 -11.68 -21.54 21.01
CA MET A 22 -11.47 -20.89 19.72
C MET A 22 -11.96 -19.44 19.72
N PHE A 23 -13.16 -19.17 20.24
CA PHE A 23 -13.68 -17.80 20.37
C PHE A 23 -12.77 -16.92 21.23
N ILE A 24 -12.31 -17.40 22.39
CA ILE A 24 -11.38 -16.67 23.24
C ILE A 24 -10.08 -16.37 22.50
N MET A 25 -9.55 -17.35 21.76
CA MET A 25 -8.31 -17.19 20.99
C MET A 25 -8.48 -16.21 19.82
N PHE A 26 -9.64 -16.22 19.13
CA PHE A 26 -9.95 -15.23 18.09
C PHE A 26 -9.98 -13.82 18.66
N VAL A 27 -10.58 -13.61 19.84
CA VAL A 27 -10.61 -12.30 20.50
C VAL A 27 -9.21 -11.85 20.95
N ARG A 28 -8.35 -12.79 21.37
CA ARG A 28 -6.98 -12.48 21.80
C ARG A 28 -6.01 -12.20 20.65
N GLU A 29 -6.35 -12.58 19.42
CA GLU A 29 -5.54 -12.42 18.20
C GLU A 29 -4.06 -12.86 18.36
N THR A 30 -3.76 -13.78 19.29
CA THR A 30 -2.38 -14.23 19.56
C THR A 30 -1.76 -15.03 18.40
N TYR A 31 -2.62 -15.71 17.65
CA TYR A 31 -2.28 -16.47 16.45
C TYR A 31 -3.24 -16.05 15.35
N THR A 32 -2.88 -16.28 14.07
CA THR A 32 -3.78 -15.97 12.97
C THR A 32 -5.03 -16.85 13.01
N VAL A 33 -6.14 -16.35 12.45
CA VAL A 33 -7.46 -16.99 12.50
C VAL A 33 -7.42 -18.40 11.90
N GLU A 34 -6.62 -18.59 10.85
CA GLU A 34 -6.47 -19.88 10.17
C GLU A 34 -5.81 -20.93 11.07
N VAL A 35 -4.79 -20.52 11.84
CA VAL A 35 -4.08 -21.41 12.78
C VAL A 35 -5.01 -21.87 13.90
N ILE A 36 -5.81 -20.95 14.45
CA ILE A 36 -6.78 -21.27 15.52
C ILE A 36 -7.88 -22.20 14.98
N ALA A 37 -8.41 -21.92 13.78
CA ALA A 37 -9.43 -22.74 13.14
C ALA A 37 -8.93 -24.16 12.82
N LEU A 38 -7.74 -24.30 12.23
CA LEU A 38 -7.10 -25.58 11.96
C LEU A 38 -6.77 -26.34 13.25
N GLY A 39 -6.26 -25.66 14.27
CA GLY A 39 -5.97 -26.26 15.58
C GLY A 39 -7.22 -26.82 16.25
N GLY A 40 -8.34 -26.08 16.21
CA GLY A 40 -9.64 -26.54 16.72
C GLY A 40 -10.17 -27.75 15.95
N ALA A 41 -10.15 -27.70 14.61
CA ALA A 41 -10.57 -28.81 13.75
C ALA A 41 -9.69 -30.07 13.96
N MET A 42 -8.37 -29.90 14.05
CA MET A 42 -7.43 -30.97 14.35
C MET A 42 -7.73 -31.61 15.72
N THR A 43 -8.02 -30.79 16.74
CA THR A 43 -8.38 -31.28 18.07
C THR A 43 -9.66 -32.12 18.02
N MET A 44 -10.69 -31.68 17.29
CA MET A 44 -11.92 -32.45 17.09
C MET A 44 -11.69 -33.75 16.33
N LEU A 45 -10.77 -33.78 15.35
CA LEU A 45 -10.40 -34.99 14.61
C LEU A 45 -9.65 -36.00 15.48
N VAL A 46 -8.66 -35.54 16.25
CA VAL A 46 -7.85 -36.38 17.14
C VAL A 46 -8.70 -37.00 18.24
N LEU A 47 -9.67 -36.26 18.78
CA LEU A 47 -10.61 -36.73 19.80
C LEU A 47 -11.75 -37.61 19.24
N GLY A 48 -11.80 -37.83 17.92
CA GLY A 48 -12.83 -38.64 17.28
C GLY A 48 -14.23 -38.02 17.26
N ILE A 49 -14.35 -36.72 17.58
CA ILE A 49 -15.62 -35.97 17.56
C ILE A 49 -16.03 -35.68 16.11
N LEU A 50 -15.06 -35.40 15.23
CA LEU A 50 -15.27 -35.17 13.81
C LEU A 50 -14.82 -36.38 12.99
N PRO A 51 -15.72 -37.06 12.27
CA PRO A 51 -15.36 -38.14 11.36
C PRO A 51 -14.55 -37.63 10.16
N MET A 52 -13.50 -38.35 9.76
CA MET A 52 -12.59 -37.93 8.68
C MET A 52 -13.26 -37.84 7.31
N ASP A 53 -14.24 -38.71 7.04
CA ASP A 53 -15.07 -38.72 5.84
C ASP A 53 -15.86 -37.42 5.67
N LYS A 54 -16.27 -36.78 6.78
CA LYS A 54 -16.97 -35.49 6.74
C LYS A 54 -16.05 -34.30 6.52
N VAL A 55 -14.75 -34.43 6.80
CA VAL A 55 -13.78 -33.33 6.61
C VAL A 55 -13.63 -32.98 5.14
N GLN A 56 -13.53 -33.99 4.27
CA GLN A 56 -13.35 -33.78 2.84
C GLN A 56 -14.53 -33.01 2.23
N GLY A 57 -15.76 -33.32 2.66
CA GLY A 57 -16.97 -32.61 2.21
C GLY A 57 -16.99 -31.13 2.58
N VAL A 58 -16.36 -30.73 3.69
CA VAL A 58 -16.27 -29.31 4.09
C VAL A 58 -15.33 -28.54 3.16
N LEU A 59 -14.22 -29.16 2.72
CA LEU A 59 -13.29 -28.56 1.76
C LEU A 59 -13.87 -28.48 0.33
N SER A 60 -14.90 -29.27 0.04
CA SER A 60 -15.65 -29.21 -1.22
C SER A 60 -16.69 -28.08 -1.29
N ASN A 61 -16.77 -27.21 -0.28
CA ASN A 61 -17.68 -26.06 -0.32
C ASN A 61 -17.30 -25.12 -1.49
N ASN A 62 -18.32 -24.67 -2.22
CA ASN A 62 -18.20 -23.83 -3.40
C ASN A 62 -17.84 -22.36 -3.08
N ALA A 63 -18.14 -21.88 -1.87
CA ALA A 63 -17.94 -20.49 -1.49
C ALA A 63 -16.44 -20.08 -1.46
N PRO A 64 -15.50 -20.82 -0.84
CA PRO A 64 -14.07 -20.50 -0.89
C PRO A 64 -13.52 -20.38 -2.32
N TRP A 65 -13.92 -21.28 -3.23
CA TRP A 65 -13.49 -21.26 -4.62
C TRP A 65 -13.99 -20.02 -5.37
N THR A 66 -15.24 -19.64 -5.13
CA THR A 66 -15.83 -18.41 -5.68
C THR A 66 -15.05 -17.17 -5.20
N ILE A 67 -14.74 -17.12 -3.91
CA ILE A 67 -13.95 -16.03 -3.31
C ILE A 67 -12.55 -15.96 -3.95
N ALA A 68 -11.87 -17.10 -4.10
CA ALA A 68 -10.56 -17.17 -4.74
C ALA A 68 -10.59 -16.67 -6.19
N ALA A 69 -11.60 -17.08 -6.98
CA ALA A 69 -11.77 -16.61 -8.35
C ALA A 69 -12.01 -15.09 -8.41
N MET A 70 -12.84 -14.55 -7.51
CA MET A 70 -13.05 -13.11 -7.40
C MET A 70 -11.78 -12.34 -7.03
N PHE A 71 -10.94 -12.88 -6.13
CA PHE A 71 -9.63 -12.27 -5.82
C PHE A 71 -8.73 -12.17 -7.06
N VAL A 72 -8.74 -13.17 -7.94
CA VAL A 72 -7.96 -13.14 -9.20
C VAL A 72 -8.49 -12.05 -10.15
N ILE A 73 -9.80 -11.97 -10.35
CA ILE A 73 -10.42 -10.94 -11.20
C ILE A 73 -10.10 -9.54 -10.67
N VAL A 74 -10.22 -9.33 -9.36
CA VAL A 74 -9.90 -8.04 -8.72
C VAL A 74 -8.39 -7.75 -8.82
N GLY A 75 -7.53 -8.76 -8.65
CA GLY A 75 -6.09 -8.63 -8.90
C GLY A 75 -5.80 -8.15 -10.33
N GLY A 76 -6.55 -8.63 -11.33
CA GLY A 76 -6.51 -8.12 -12.70
C GLY A 76 -6.88 -6.63 -12.79
N LEU A 77 -7.91 -6.18 -12.07
CA LEU A 77 -8.34 -4.79 -12.06
C LEU A 77 -7.26 -3.86 -11.48
N VAL A 78 -6.58 -4.32 -10.42
CA VAL A 78 -5.42 -3.62 -9.85
C VAL A 78 -4.25 -3.62 -10.82
N ARG A 79 -3.93 -4.76 -11.45
CA ARG A 79 -2.78 -4.91 -12.36
C ARG A 79 -2.93 -4.09 -13.64
N THR A 80 -4.15 -3.87 -14.09
CA THR A 80 -4.45 -3.08 -15.29
C THR A 80 -4.51 -1.58 -15.02
N GLY A 81 -4.54 -1.16 -13.75
CA GLY A 81 -4.60 0.27 -13.39
C GLY A 81 -5.95 0.90 -13.68
N ALA A 82 -7.03 0.12 -13.83
CA ALA A 82 -8.38 0.63 -14.06
C ALA A 82 -8.84 1.62 -12.98
N LEU A 83 -8.33 1.45 -11.76
CA LEU A 83 -8.65 2.26 -10.58
C LEU A 83 -7.86 3.59 -10.54
N GLU A 84 -6.88 3.78 -11.43
CA GLU A 84 -6.11 5.03 -11.52
C GLU A 84 -6.93 6.18 -12.15
N SER A 85 -7.86 5.87 -13.05
CA SER A 85 -8.82 6.84 -13.60
C SER A 85 -9.68 7.47 -12.51
N VAL A 86 -10.13 6.66 -11.54
CA VAL A 86 -10.88 7.12 -10.37
C VAL A 86 -10.03 8.05 -9.50
N THR A 87 -8.75 7.71 -9.33
CA THR A 87 -7.77 8.53 -8.59
C THR A 87 -7.56 9.90 -9.24
N GLN A 88 -7.41 9.95 -10.56
CA GLN A 88 -7.21 11.20 -11.30
C GLN A 88 -8.46 12.08 -11.26
N TYR A 89 -9.64 11.50 -11.43
CA TYR A 89 -10.91 12.22 -11.31
C TYR A 89 -11.08 12.83 -9.92
N ALA A 90 -10.84 12.03 -8.87
CA ALA A 90 -10.90 12.48 -7.49
C ALA A 90 -9.93 13.64 -7.22
N SER A 91 -8.67 13.48 -7.64
CA SER A 91 -7.60 14.44 -7.35
C SER A 91 -7.77 15.79 -8.05
N ARG A 92 -8.48 15.83 -9.20
CA ARG A 92 -8.80 17.06 -9.94
C ARG A 92 -9.93 17.86 -9.29
N ASN A 93 -10.91 17.18 -8.69
CA ASN A 93 -12.14 17.83 -8.22
C ASN A 93 -12.15 18.08 -6.70
N VAL A 94 -11.30 17.39 -5.92
CA VAL A 94 -11.33 17.45 -4.45
C VAL A 94 -11.01 18.84 -3.89
N GLU A 95 -10.14 19.62 -4.55
CA GLU A 95 -9.76 20.96 -4.09
C GLU A 95 -10.91 21.97 -4.30
N ALA A 96 -11.61 21.91 -5.43
CA ALA A 96 -12.71 22.82 -5.74
C ALA A 96 -14.02 22.43 -5.03
N ARG A 97 -14.31 21.12 -4.91
CA ARG A 97 -15.57 20.61 -4.36
C ARG A 97 -15.32 19.37 -3.47
N PRO A 98 -14.72 19.54 -2.29
CA PRO A 98 -14.32 18.42 -1.43
C PRO A 98 -15.49 17.55 -1.00
N LYS A 99 -16.60 18.16 -0.53
CA LYS A 99 -17.78 17.42 -0.06
C LYS A 99 -18.42 16.58 -1.17
N THR A 100 -18.62 17.17 -2.35
CA THR A 100 -19.23 16.49 -3.50
C THR A 100 -18.33 15.37 -4.01
N THR A 101 -17.01 15.61 -4.09
CA THR A 101 -16.04 14.59 -4.53
C THR A 101 -16.03 13.39 -3.59
N LEU A 102 -16.01 13.64 -2.27
CA LEU A 102 -16.07 12.57 -1.26
C LEU A 102 -17.40 11.82 -1.28
N ALA A 103 -18.53 12.52 -1.50
CA ALA A 103 -19.84 11.88 -1.62
C ALA A 103 -19.93 10.98 -2.86
N VAL A 104 -19.48 11.47 -4.03
CA VAL A 104 -19.45 10.68 -5.27
C VAL A 104 -18.54 9.46 -5.13
N LEU A 105 -17.36 9.62 -4.54
CA LEU A 105 -16.46 8.49 -4.26
C LEU A 105 -17.07 7.51 -3.26
N GLY A 106 -17.68 8.01 -2.19
CA GLY A 106 -18.33 7.18 -1.18
C GLY A 106 -19.45 6.34 -1.77
N ILE A 107 -20.34 6.95 -2.55
CA ILE A 107 -21.41 6.24 -3.27
C ILE A 107 -20.81 5.23 -4.25
N GLY A 108 -19.79 5.63 -5.02
CA GLY A 108 -19.11 4.75 -5.95
C GLY A 108 -18.45 3.54 -5.27
N ILE A 109 -17.86 3.73 -4.09
CA ILE A 109 -17.27 2.65 -3.29
C ILE A 109 -18.35 1.73 -2.72
N THR A 110 -19.43 2.27 -2.15
CA THR A 110 -20.53 1.46 -1.63
C THR A 110 -21.13 0.59 -2.75
N LEU A 111 -21.39 1.19 -3.93
CA LEU A 111 -21.89 0.45 -5.09
C LEU A 111 -20.86 -0.55 -5.62
N GLY A 112 -19.58 -0.17 -5.68
CA GLY A 112 -18.51 -1.07 -6.11
C GLY A 112 -18.36 -2.28 -5.17
N SER A 113 -18.42 -2.05 -3.86
CA SER A 113 -18.33 -3.10 -2.84
C SER A 113 -19.51 -4.04 -2.84
N ALA A 114 -20.66 -3.62 -3.40
CA ALA A 114 -21.77 -4.52 -3.64
C ALA A 114 -21.42 -5.65 -4.61
N PHE A 115 -20.36 -5.52 -5.41
CA PHE A 115 -19.95 -6.53 -6.39
C PHE A 115 -18.50 -7.00 -6.23
N VAL A 116 -17.76 -6.39 -5.32
CA VAL A 116 -16.34 -6.63 -5.09
C VAL A 116 -16.12 -6.85 -3.61
N ASN A 117 -15.36 -7.90 -3.26
CA ASN A 117 -15.00 -8.18 -1.87
C ASN A 117 -14.36 -6.96 -1.18
N ASN A 118 -14.72 -6.77 0.08
CA ASN A 118 -14.33 -5.60 0.88
C ASN A 118 -12.81 -5.39 0.96
N THR A 119 -12.04 -6.45 1.22
CA THR A 119 -10.61 -6.36 1.53
C THR A 119 -9.76 -5.82 0.36
N PRO A 120 -9.84 -6.36 -0.87
CA PRO A 120 -9.18 -5.76 -2.03
C PRO A 120 -9.60 -4.32 -2.31
N LEU A 121 -10.89 -4.01 -2.19
CA LEU A 121 -11.39 -2.69 -2.51
C LEU A 121 -10.78 -1.62 -1.59
N VAL A 122 -10.72 -1.90 -0.28
CA VAL A 122 -10.04 -1.03 0.69
C VAL A 122 -8.57 -0.87 0.36
N VAL A 123 -7.85 -1.95 0.05
CA VAL A 123 -6.41 -1.90 -0.27
C VAL A 123 -6.15 -0.97 -1.46
N VAL A 124 -7.00 -0.98 -2.47
CA VAL A 124 -6.83 -0.10 -3.64
C VAL A 124 -7.27 1.34 -3.37
N MET A 125 -8.32 1.53 -2.58
CA MET A 125 -8.81 2.87 -2.25
C MET A 125 -7.97 3.57 -1.19
N LEU A 126 -7.25 2.82 -0.34
CA LEU A 126 -6.35 3.33 0.69
C LEU A 126 -5.37 4.39 0.15
N PRO A 127 -4.52 4.12 -0.87
CA PRO A 127 -3.59 5.13 -1.38
C PRO A 127 -4.30 6.36 -1.96
N ILE A 128 -5.50 6.18 -2.53
CA ILE A 128 -6.31 7.27 -3.08
C ILE A 128 -6.78 8.19 -1.95
N PHE A 129 -7.43 7.63 -0.93
CA PHE A 129 -7.94 8.40 0.21
C PHE A 129 -6.81 9.04 1.02
N MET A 130 -5.66 8.37 1.10
CA MET A 130 -4.44 8.96 1.67
C MET A 130 -3.90 10.13 0.86
N HIS A 131 -3.98 10.08 -0.47
CA HIS A 131 -3.58 11.22 -1.31
C HIS A 131 -4.56 12.39 -1.18
N LEU A 132 -5.87 12.10 -1.15
CA LEU A 132 -6.91 13.11 -0.99
C LEU A 132 -6.81 13.79 0.38
N SER A 133 -6.54 13.06 1.46
CA SER A 133 -6.38 13.63 2.81
C SER A 133 -5.22 14.63 2.93
N LYS A 134 -4.32 14.68 1.95
CA LYS A 134 -3.24 15.68 1.88
C LYS A 134 -3.62 16.95 1.11
N LYS A 135 -4.55 16.82 0.16
CA LYS A 135 -5.03 17.94 -0.66
C LYS A 135 -6.08 18.77 0.07
N ILE A 136 -6.74 18.19 1.07
CA ILE A 136 -7.71 18.88 1.93
C ILE A 136 -7.24 18.80 3.39
N PRO A 137 -7.52 19.81 4.23
CA PRO A 137 -7.09 19.85 5.63
C PRO A 137 -7.93 18.90 6.50
N VAL A 138 -7.86 17.60 6.22
CA VAL A 138 -8.62 16.54 6.92
C VAL A 138 -7.65 15.42 7.29
N SER A 139 -7.71 14.97 8.54
CA SER A 139 -6.86 13.88 9.02
C SER A 139 -7.15 12.56 8.26
N PRO A 140 -6.14 11.72 8.02
CA PRO A 140 -6.32 10.44 7.33
C PRO A 140 -7.35 9.52 8.01
N SER A 141 -7.40 9.49 9.34
CA SER A 141 -8.39 8.69 10.08
C SER A 141 -9.83 9.05 9.72
N LYS A 142 -10.12 10.34 9.51
CA LYS A 142 -11.43 10.85 9.08
C LYS A 142 -11.78 10.53 7.64
N MET A 143 -10.84 9.98 6.86
CA MET A 143 -11.06 9.51 5.50
C MET A 143 -11.07 7.98 5.42
N LEU A 144 -10.11 7.32 6.07
CA LEU A 144 -9.93 5.87 6.01
C LEU A 144 -10.98 5.09 6.80
N ILE A 145 -11.42 5.58 7.97
CA ILE A 145 -12.45 4.90 8.76
C ILE A 145 -13.79 4.89 7.99
N PRO A 146 -14.29 6.03 7.46
CA PRO A 146 -15.47 6.02 6.60
C PRO A 146 -15.31 5.13 5.37
N LEU A 147 -14.14 5.15 4.71
CA LEU A 147 -13.86 4.25 3.58
C LEU A 147 -14.12 2.78 3.95
N SER A 148 -13.61 2.33 5.09
CA SER A 148 -13.81 0.97 5.59
C SER A 148 -15.29 0.67 5.81
N TYR A 149 -16.03 1.57 6.49
CA TYR A 149 -17.45 1.35 6.75
C TYR A 149 -18.31 1.40 5.48
N MET A 150 -18.05 2.32 4.54
CA MET A 150 -18.75 2.37 3.26
C MET A 150 -18.54 1.09 2.44
N THR A 151 -17.33 0.55 2.47
CA THR A 151 -17.02 -0.74 1.87
C THR A 151 -17.85 -1.86 2.53
N ILE A 152 -17.82 -1.96 3.87
CA ILE A 152 -18.59 -2.98 4.60
C ILE A 152 -20.09 -2.87 4.30
N LEU A 153 -20.67 -1.66 4.39
CA LEU A 153 -22.07 -1.40 4.10
C LEU A 153 -22.43 -1.76 2.65
N GLY A 154 -21.58 -1.40 1.69
CA GLY A 154 -21.76 -1.78 0.29
C GLY A 154 -21.74 -3.29 0.09
N GLY A 155 -20.83 -3.99 0.77
CA GLY A 155 -20.73 -5.45 0.73
C GLY A 155 -21.99 -6.18 1.21
N THR A 156 -22.86 -5.53 1.99
CA THR A 156 -24.13 -6.10 2.43
C THR A 156 -25.27 -5.99 1.41
N ILE A 157 -25.08 -5.22 0.33
CA ILE A 157 -26.15 -4.97 -0.66
C ILE A 157 -26.42 -6.20 -1.53
N THR A 158 -25.45 -7.08 -1.76
CA THR A 158 -25.65 -8.31 -2.54
C THR A 158 -25.05 -9.53 -1.86
N MET A 159 -25.40 -10.71 -2.35
CA MET A 159 -24.77 -11.97 -1.93
C MET A 159 -23.27 -12.04 -2.25
N ILE A 160 -22.80 -11.27 -3.24
CA ILE A 160 -21.40 -11.28 -3.72
C ILE A 160 -20.50 -10.41 -2.84
N GLY A 161 -21.02 -9.28 -2.37
CA GLY A 161 -20.22 -8.21 -1.78
C GLY A 161 -19.40 -8.62 -0.54
N THR A 162 -19.82 -9.66 0.17
CA THR A 162 -19.08 -10.22 1.30
C THR A 162 -19.01 -11.74 1.27
N SER A 163 -17.83 -12.27 1.62
CA SER A 163 -17.59 -13.71 1.75
C SER A 163 -18.52 -14.38 2.75
N THR A 164 -18.98 -13.66 3.77
CA THR A 164 -19.93 -14.19 4.77
C THR A 164 -21.26 -14.61 4.15
N ASN A 165 -21.77 -13.86 3.18
CA ASN A 165 -23.03 -14.17 2.52
C ASN A 165 -22.89 -15.45 1.68
N LEU A 166 -21.79 -15.59 0.95
CA LEU A 166 -21.48 -16.80 0.19
C LEU A 166 -21.30 -18.03 1.09
N VAL A 167 -20.70 -17.87 2.28
CA VAL A 167 -20.56 -18.97 3.24
C VAL A 167 -21.92 -19.42 3.77
N VAL A 168 -22.80 -18.47 4.13
CA VAL A 168 -24.17 -18.79 4.58
C VAL A 168 -24.95 -19.52 3.48
N ASP A 169 -24.85 -19.04 2.25
CA ASP A 169 -25.45 -19.68 1.09
C ASP A 169 -24.91 -21.10 0.84
N GLY A 170 -23.59 -21.29 0.89
CA GLY A 170 -22.99 -22.61 0.75
C GLY A 170 -23.45 -23.59 1.85
N VAL A 171 -23.67 -23.10 3.08
CA VAL A 171 -24.25 -23.90 4.18
C VAL A 171 -25.73 -24.22 3.94
N ALA A 172 -26.51 -23.28 3.40
CA ALA A 172 -27.91 -23.49 3.06
C ALA A 172 -28.07 -24.55 1.96
N GLN A 173 -27.27 -24.46 0.89
CA GLN A 173 -27.23 -25.45 -0.19
C GLN A 173 -26.84 -26.84 0.31
N ALA A 174 -25.86 -26.94 1.22
CA ALA A 174 -25.48 -28.22 1.82
C ALA A 174 -26.60 -28.88 2.64
N LYS A 175 -27.63 -28.12 3.04
CA LYS A 175 -28.85 -28.62 3.70
C LYS A 175 -30.00 -28.89 2.74
N GLY A 176 -29.78 -28.79 1.43
CA GLY A 176 -30.80 -29.02 0.40
C GLY A 176 -31.75 -27.84 0.18
N LEU A 177 -31.44 -26.65 0.71
CA LEU A 177 -32.18 -25.43 0.40
C LEU A 177 -31.76 -24.89 -0.97
N GLU A 178 -32.66 -24.14 -1.62
CA GLU A 178 -32.33 -23.42 -2.85
C GLU A 178 -31.24 -22.37 -2.60
N HIS A 179 -30.42 -22.13 -3.63
CA HIS A 179 -29.40 -21.09 -3.63
C HIS A 179 -30.04 -19.70 -3.55
N PHE A 180 -29.45 -18.82 -2.74
CA PHE A 180 -29.92 -17.43 -2.66
C PHE A 180 -29.65 -16.67 -3.96
N GLY A 181 -30.66 -15.94 -4.44
CA GLY A 181 -30.47 -15.01 -5.54
C GLY A 181 -29.53 -13.87 -5.15
N ILE A 182 -28.75 -13.33 -6.10
CA ILE A 182 -27.77 -12.27 -5.81
C ILE A 182 -28.40 -11.04 -5.17
N PHE A 183 -29.61 -10.69 -5.62
CA PHE A 183 -30.35 -9.53 -5.14
C PHE A 183 -31.40 -9.83 -4.08
N GLU A 184 -31.49 -11.08 -3.62
CA GLU A 184 -32.49 -11.47 -2.64
C GLU A 184 -32.31 -10.74 -1.31
N VAL A 185 -31.06 -10.51 -0.91
CA VAL A 185 -30.70 -9.72 0.27
C VAL A 185 -30.69 -8.20 0.03
N THR A 186 -30.82 -7.74 -1.22
CA THR A 186 -30.69 -6.32 -1.58
C THR A 186 -31.69 -5.39 -0.91
N PRO A 187 -32.99 -5.72 -0.74
CA PRO A 187 -33.92 -4.84 -0.06
C PRO A 187 -33.46 -4.49 1.37
N ILE A 188 -32.99 -5.49 2.11
CA ILE A 188 -32.49 -5.31 3.48
C ILE A 188 -31.13 -4.62 3.46
N GLY A 189 -30.22 -5.08 2.59
CA GLY A 189 -28.89 -4.51 2.43
C GLY A 189 -28.93 -3.03 2.04
N LEU A 190 -29.87 -2.61 1.21
CA LEU A 190 -30.05 -1.22 0.81
C LEU A 190 -30.53 -0.35 1.97
N VAL A 191 -31.48 -0.84 2.79
CA VAL A 191 -31.91 -0.12 4.00
C VAL A 191 -30.75 0.06 4.97
N VAL A 192 -29.97 -1.00 5.21
CA VAL A 192 -28.79 -0.95 6.08
C VAL A 192 -27.72 0.00 5.52
N ALA A 193 -27.43 -0.09 4.22
CA ALA A 193 -26.45 0.76 3.56
C ALA A 193 -26.87 2.23 3.57
N VAL A 194 -28.13 2.55 3.25
CA VAL A 194 -28.65 3.93 3.26
C VAL A 194 -28.61 4.50 4.67
N THR A 195 -29.13 3.79 5.67
CA THR A 195 -29.11 4.25 7.06
C THR A 195 -27.68 4.41 7.57
N GLY A 196 -26.78 3.48 7.24
CA GLY A 196 -25.36 3.55 7.60
C GLY A 196 -24.63 4.71 6.93
N LEU A 197 -24.90 4.99 5.65
CA LEU A 197 -24.34 6.13 4.93
C LEU A 197 -24.85 7.45 5.49
N ILE A 198 -26.14 7.55 5.82
CA ILE A 198 -26.72 8.72 6.50
C ILE A 198 -26.04 8.92 7.87
N TYR A 199 -25.87 7.84 8.65
CA TYR A 199 -25.18 7.90 9.93
C TYR A 199 -23.73 8.39 9.77
N LEU A 200 -22.97 7.83 8.82
CA LEU A 200 -21.62 8.29 8.52
C LEU A 200 -21.61 9.76 8.08
N ALA A 201 -22.54 10.19 7.22
CA ALA A 201 -22.61 11.56 6.75
C ALA A 201 -22.88 12.57 7.89
N LEU A 202 -23.71 12.20 8.86
CA LEU A 202 -24.09 13.06 9.98
C LEU A 202 -23.09 13.04 11.14
N PHE A 203 -22.58 11.86 11.51
CA PHE A 203 -21.83 11.66 12.75
C PHE A 203 -20.31 11.51 12.57
N SER A 204 -19.81 11.17 11.38
CA SER A 204 -18.37 10.94 11.16
C SER A 204 -17.51 12.13 11.58
N LYS A 205 -17.94 13.36 11.26
CA LYS A 205 -17.18 14.58 11.60
C LYS A 205 -17.04 14.79 13.12
N ARG A 206 -18.01 14.30 13.92
CA ARG A 206 -18.09 14.56 15.36
C ARG A 206 -17.50 13.44 16.21
N LEU A 207 -17.63 12.19 15.78
CA LEU A 207 -17.17 11.02 16.55
C LEU A 207 -15.76 10.56 16.16
N LEU A 208 -15.31 10.80 14.92
CA LEU A 208 -14.04 10.23 14.47
C LEU A 208 -12.85 10.98 15.07
N PRO A 209 -11.87 10.26 15.63
CA PRO A 209 -10.68 10.85 16.22
C PRO A 209 -9.79 11.46 15.14
N ASP A 210 -9.17 12.60 15.44
CA ASP A 210 -8.06 13.12 14.64
C ASP A 210 -6.80 12.33 14.98
N ARG A 211 -6.42 11.42 14.07
CA ARG A 211 -5.17 10.67 14.14
C ARG A 211 -4.42 10.87 12.83
N ASP A 212 -3.20 11.33 12.94
CA ASP A 212 -2.27 11.29 11.82
C ASP A 212 -1.92 9.82 11.54
N SER A 213 -2.14 9.35 10.31
CA SER A 213 -1.77 7.98 9.96
C SER A 213 -0.32 7.92 9.48
N MET A 214 0.39 6.85 9.83
CA MET A 214 1.71 6.51 9.28
C MET A 214 1.72 6.51 7.73
N ALA A 215 0.59 6.19 7.11
CA ALA A 215 0.44 6.23 5.66
C ALA A 215 0.50 7.65 5.06
N ALA A 216 0.17 8.71 5.84
CA ALA A 216 0.29 10.10 5.38
C ALA A 216 1.74 10.53 5.22
N LEU A 217 2.65 9.94 5.99
CA LEU A 217 4.09 10.24 5.89
C LEU A 217 4.75 9.41 4.78
N LEU A 218 4.27 8.18 4.54
CA LEU A 218 4.77 7.30 3.46
C LEU A 218 4.37 7.76 2.05
N SER A 219 3.26 8.47 1.91
CA SER A 219 2.77 8.99 0.63
C SER A 219 3.31 10.38 0.31
N ASP A 220 4.28 10.91 1.08
CA ASP A 220 5.00 12.16 0.75
C ASP A 220 6.09 11.95 -0.31
N ARG A 221 5.82 11.02 -1.21
CA ARG A 221 6.57 10.75 -2.44
C ARG A 221 6.27 11.86 -3.45
N LYS A 222 6.69 13.10 -3.14
CA LYS A 222 6.96 14.11 -4.19
C LYS A 222 7.88 13.43 -5.19
N GLY A 223 7.51 13.51 -6.48
CA GLY A 223 8.05 12.71 -7.58
C GLY A 223 9.58 12.54 -7.56
N MET A 224 10.04 11.45 -8.18
CA MET A 224 11.46 11.07 -8.25
C MET A 224 12.35 12.29 -8.44
N LYS A 225 13.14 12.61 -7.41
CA LYS A 225 14.13 13.69 -7.43
C LYS A 225 15.48 13.07 -7.68
N PHE A 226 16.23 13.61 -8.61
CA PHE A 226 17.53 13.14 -9.02
C PHE A 226 18.58 14.03 -8.37
N PHE A 227 19.70 13.44 -7.99
CA PHE A 227 20.91 14.22 -7.76
C PHE A 227 21.57 14.46 -9.11
N THR A 228 21.65 15.72 -9.50
CA THR A 228 22.43 16.13 -10.67
C THR A 228 23.57 17.02 -10.21
N GLU A 229 24.72 16.83 -10.81
CA GLU A 229 25.86 17.69 -10.61
C GLU A 229 25.99 18.61 -11.81
N VAL A 230 26.12 19.89 -11.52
CA VAL A 230 26.25 20.90 -12.54
C VAL A 230 27.47 21.76 -12.26
N ALA A 231 28.31 21.95 -13.27
CA ALA A 231 29.48 22.80 -13.19
C ALA A 231 29.12 24.24 -13.57
N ILE A 232 29.70 25.20 -12.84
CA ILE A 232 29.62 26.63 -13.14
C ILE A 232 30.74 26.95 -14.15
N PRO A 233 30.43 27.25 -15.42
CA PRO A 233 31.44 27.60 -16.41
C PRO A 233 32.01 29.01 -16.14
N GLU A 234 33.17 29.31 -16.73
CA GLU A 234 33.88 30.59 -16.53
C GLU A 234 33.09 31.82 -17.00
N ASP A 235 32.12 31.63 -17.90
CA ASP A 235 31.23 32.65 -18.45
C ASP A 235 29.85 32.72 -17.77
N SER A 236 29.67 32.03 -16.63
CA SER A 236 28.38 31.95 -15.94
C SER A 236 28.00 33.25 -15.23
N GLY A 237 26.75 33.72 -15.43
CA GLY A 237 26.19 34.84 -14.67
C GLY A 237 25.91 34.55 -13.19
N LEU A 238 26.12 33.31 -12.75
CA LEU A 238 25.89 32.87 -11.36
C LEU A 238 27.12 33.07 -10.46
N ILE A 239 28.26 33.47 -11.03
CA ILE A 239 29.50 33.72 -10.28
C ILE A 239 29.28 34.89 -9.29
N GLY A 240 29.73 34.71 -8.05
CA GLY A 240 29.56 35.68 -6.96
C GLY A 240 28.21 35.59 -6.24
N GLN A 241 27.27 34.78 -6.71
CA GLN A 241 25.96 34.60 -6.07
C GLN A 241 25.97 33.47 -5.04
N ASN A 242 25.07 33.56 -4.06
CA ASN A 242 24.89 32.48 -3.09
C ASN A 242 24.08 31.34 -3.73
N PRO A 243 24.57 30.08 -3.71
CA PRO A 243 23.91 28.96 -4.35
C PRO A 243 22.48 28.70 -3.84
N THR A 244 22.18 29.06 -2.59
CA THR A 244 20.85 28.89 -1.98
C THR A 244 19.86 30.01 -2.33
N GLU A 245 20.34 31.12 -2.88
CA GLU A 245 19.52 32.27 -3.29
C GLU A 245 19.29 32.32 -4.81
N VAL A 246 20.06 31.56 -5.59
CA VAL A 246 19.86 31.46 -7.04
C VAL A 246 18.53 30.76 -7.35
N ASP A 247 17.59 31.48 -7.97
CA ASP A 247 16.27 30.95 -8.38
C ASP A 247 16.43 29.70 -9.26
N MET A 248 17.39 29.72 -10.19
CA MET A 248 17.69 28.58 -11.07
C MET A 248 18.08 27.29 -10.34
N LEU A 249 18.65 27.37 -9.13
CA LEU A 249 19.13 26.22 -8.36
C LEU A 249 18.11 25.77 -7.28
N THR A 250 17.05 26.55 -7.06
CA THR A 250 16.07 26.35 -5.97
C THR A 250 14.62 26.27 -6.43
N ARG A 251 14.31 26.67 -7.67
CA ARG A 251 12.97 26.63 -8.26
C ARG A 251 12.51 25.20 -8.61
N GLY A 252 11.20 25.01 -8.77
CA GLY A 252 10.63 23.73 -9.23
C GLY A 252 10.77 22.56 -8.24
N GLY A 253 11.13 22.84 -6.98
CA GLY A 253 11.43 21.82 -5.98
C GLY A 253 12.85 21.25 -6.04
N ALA A 254 13.73 21.92 -6.80
CA ALA A 254 15.18 21.80 -6.72
C ALA A 254 15.69 22.27 -5.35
N ARG A 255 16.78 21.67 -4.88
CA ARG A 255 17.46 22.11 -3.67
C ARG A 255 18.96 21.89 -3.86
N VAL A 256 19.76 22.91 -3.53
CA VAL A 256 21.21 22.74 -3.42
C VAL A 256 21.55 21.88 -2.22
N ILE A 257 22.36 20.86 -2.47
CA ILE A 257 22.78 19.86 -1.49
C ILE A 257 24.23 20.08 -1.09
N ASP A 258 25.05 20.52 -2.03
CA ASP A 258 26.48 20.71 -1.86
C ASP A 258 27.04 21.63 -2.96
N VAL A 259 28.17 22.27 -2.68
CA VAL A 259 29.01 22.95 -3.68
C VAL A 259 30.41 22.37 -3.50
N LEU A 260 30.94 21.81 -4.58
CA LEU A 260 32.27 21.23 -4.62
C LEU A 260 33.23 22.20 -5.32
N ARG A 261 34.26 22.61 -4.60
CA ARG A 261 35.35 23.43 -5.15
C ARG A 261 36.62 22.58 -5.18
N GLY A 262 36.95 22.06 -6.35
CA GLY A 262 37.91 20.96 -6.46
C GLY A 262 37.45 19.74 -5.64
N ASP A 263 38.23 19.35 -4.63
CA ASP A 263 37.94 18.23 -3.72
C ASP A 263 37.25 18.63 -2.40
N LEU A 264 37.02 19.94 -2.19
CA LEU A 264 36.43 20.46 -0.95
C LEU A 264 34.91 20.55 -1.07
N SER A 265 34.20 19.94 -0.10
CA SER A 265 32.75 20.08 0.06
C SER A 265 32.41 21.26 0.96
N LEU A 266 31.63 22.20 0.42
CA LEU A 266 31.21 23.43 1.11
C LEU A 266 29.80 23.34 1.69
N ARG A 267 29.18 22.15 1.69
CA ARG A 267 27.84 21.86 2.24
C ARG A 267 27.52 22.51 3.59
N ARG A 268 28.51 22.61 4.48
CA ARG A 268 28.33 23.10 5.86
C ARG A 268 28.16 24.62 5.94
N ASN A 269 28.62 25.35 4.92
CA ASN A 269 28.67 26.80 4.89
C ASN A 269 27.94 27.37 3.66
N LEU A 270 26.95 26.64 3.11
CA LEU A 270 26.24 27.05 1.88
C LEU A 270 25.65 28.47 1.98
N ASP A 271 25.27 28.90 3.18
CA ASP A 271 24.67 30.21 3.43
C ASP A 271 25.66 31.39 3.28
N VAL A 272 26.97 31.13 3.25
CA VAL A 272 28.02 32.15 3.07
C VAL A 272 28.91 31.91 1.85
N VAL A 273 28.68 30.82 1.12
CA VAL A 273 29.46 30.46 -0.07
C VAL A 273 29.01 31.32 -1.25
N GLN A 274 29.97 31.94 -1.93
CA GLN A 274 29.75 32.54 -3.23
C GLN A 274 30.27 31.60 -4.31
N LEU A 275 29.46 31.37 -5.35
CA LEU A 275 29.81 30.50 -6.47
C LEU A 275 31.00 31.07 -7.25
N GLU A 276 31.97 30.22 -7.56
CA GLU A 276 33.14 30.53 -8.38
C GLU A 276 33.15 29.69 -9.67
N ALA A 277 33.89 30.15 -10.67
CA ALA A 277 34.11 29.39 -11.89
C ALA A 277 34.78 28.04 -11.57
N GLY A 278 34.25 26.96 -12.13
CA GLY A 278 34.71 25.60 -11.87
C GLY A 278 34.06 24.91 -10.66
N ASP A 279 33.23 25.62 -9.88
CA ASP A 279 32.45 25.00 -8.81
C ASP A 279 31.45 23.98 -9.39
N ARG A 280 31.30 22.83 -8.71
CA ARG A 280 30.32 21.80 -9.07
C ARG A 280 29.21 21.78 -8.02
N VAL A 281 28.03 22.23 -8.42
CA VAL A 281 26.85 22.31 -7.56
C VAL A 281 26.07 21.01 -7.65
N VAL A 282 25.82 20.38 -6.50
CA VAL A 282 25.01 19.17 -6.41
C VAL A 282 23.58 19.57 -6.08
N LEU A 283 22.66 19.27 -6.99
CA LEU A 283 21.25 19.63 -6.90
C LEU A 283 20.39 18.39 -6.72
N ARG A 284 19.42 18.44 -5.80
CA ARG A 284 18.32 17.47 -5.73
C ARG A 284 17.11 18.05 -6.43
N THR A 285 16.76 17.58 -7.62
CA THR A 285 15.73 18.19 -8.46
C THR A 285 14.92 17.15 -9.26
N PRO A 286 13.61 17.35 -9.52
CA PRO A 286 12.84 16.44 -10.37
C PRO A 286 13.33 16.46 -11.84
N MET A 287 13.06 15.38 -12.60
CA MET A 287 13.54 15.23 -14.00
C MET A 287 13.16 16.39 -14.92
N SER A 288 11.98 16.99 -14.70
CA SER A 288 11.49 18.12 -15.49
C SER A 288 12.41 19.33 -15.42
N GLU A 289 13.03 19.58 -14.27
CA GLU A 289 13.93 20.71 -14.03
C GLU A 289 15.34 20.43 -14.57
N ILE A 290 15.78 19.16 -14.60
CA ILE A 290 17.05 18.77 -15.23
C ILE A 290 17.05 19.14 -16.72
N LEU A 291 15.92 18.96 -17.40
CA LEU A 291 15.75 19.35 -18.80
C LEU A 291 15.78 20.88 -18.98
N GLY A 292 15.27 21.64 -18.01
CA GLY A 292 15.36 23.11 -17.99
C GLY A 292 16.78 23.61 -17.76
N LEU A 293 17.53 22.98 -16.85
CA LEU A 293 18.94 23.29 -16.59
C LEU A 293 19.82 23.02 -17.83
N LYS A 294 19.50 22.01 -18.64
CA LYS A 294 20.19 21.73 -19.91
C LYS A 294 20.03 22.81 -20.98
N ALA A 295 18.97 23.63 -20.90
CA ALA A 295 18.73 24.71 -21.84
C ALA A 295 19.42 26.02 -21.44
N SER A 296 19.98 26.10 -20.22
CA SER A 296 20.65 27.30 -19.71
C SER A 296 22.10 27.37 -20.19
N LYS A 297 22.59 28.60 -20.47
CA LYS A 297 24.00 28.86 -20.77
C LYS A 297 24.85 29.01 -19.50
N ASP A 298 24.23 29.31 -18.37
CA ASP A 298 24.91 29.62 -17.12
C ASP A 298 25.44 28.38 -16.37
N VAL A 299 25.15 27.19 -16.87
CA VAL A 299 25.41 25.93 -16.18
C VAL A 299 25.78 24.86 -17.21
N ARG A 300 26.92 24.19 -17.05
CA ARG A 300 27.32 23.06 -17.89
C ARG A 300 27.26 21.77 -17.10
N GLN A 301 26.72 20.70 -17.67
CA GLN A 301 26.84 19.39 -17.04
C GLN A 301 28.32 19.02 -17.03
N ALA A 302 28.87 18.65 -15.87
CA ALA A 302 30.28 18.28 -15.77
C ALA A 302 30.52 17.03 -16.66
N ASP A 303 31.43 17.17 -17.64
CA ASP A 303 31.81 16.09 -18.53
C ASP A 303 32.45 14.96 -17.72
N LYS A 304 31.86 13.77 -17.84
CA LYS A 304 32.11 12.54 -17.06
C LYS A 304 31.55 12.55 -15.63
N LEU A 305 30.25 12.27 -15.55
CA LEU A 305 29.76 11.22 -14.65
C LEU A 305 28.55 10.56 -15.29
N SER A 306 28.69 9.25 -15.47
CA SER A 306 27.63 8.30 -15.76
C SER A 306 26.35 8.68 -15.03
N SER A 307 25.26 8.89 -15.77
CA SER A 307 23.92 8.94 -15.21
C SER A 307 23.59 7.54 -14.68
N VAL A 308 24.10 7.21 -13.48
CA VAL A 308 23.81 5.93 -12.85
C VAL A 308 22.44 6.05 -12.23
N GLN A 309 21.52 5.21 -12.69
CA GLN A 309 20.17 5.14 -12.16
C GLN A 309 20.25 4.82 -10.66
N THR A 310 19.91 5.79 -9.81
CA THR A 310 19.81 5.58 -8.37
C THR A 310 18.48 4.93 -8.04
N SER A 311 18.49 4.07 -7.03
CA SER A 311 17.30 3.49 -6.45
C SER A 311 17.29 3.81 -4.97
N THR A 312 16.11 4.13 -4.45
CA THR A 312 15.92 4.26 -3.01
C THR A 312 15.51 2.91 -2.45
N VAL A 313 16.24 2.44 -1.45
CA VAL A 313 15.93 1.21 -0.71
C VAL A 313 15.69 1.54 0.75
N GLU A 314 14.82 0.75 1.36
CA GLU A 314 14.60 0.76 2.79
C GLU A 314 15.36 -0.41 3.39
N VAL A 315 16.14 -0.14 4.45
CA VAL A 315 16.94 -1.13 5.15
C VAL A 315 16.60 -1.10 6.63
N LEU A 316 16.20 -2.25 7.16
CA LEU A 316 16.01 -2.45 8.59
C LEU A 316 17.34 -2.86 9.24
N ILE A 317 17.72 -2.16 10.30
CA ILE A 317 18.92 -2.48 11.08
C ILE A 317 18.62 -3.60 12.06
N THR A 318 19.16 -4.79 11.77
CA THR A 318 19.04 -6.00 12.60
C THR A 318 20.16 -6.10 13.64
N PRO A 319 19.96 -6.93 14.70
CA PRO A 319 21.05 -7.30 15.60
C PRO A 319 22.17 -7.98 14.80
N GLY A 320 23.38 -7.40 14.82
CA GLY A 320 24.54 -7.87 14.05
C GLY A 320 25.08 -6.86 13.04
N CYS A 321 24.27 -5.91 12.58
CA CYS A 321 24.71 -4.92 11.59
C CYS A 321 25.87 -4.05 12.12
N HIS A 322 26.94 -3.94 11.34
CA HIS A 322 28.15 -3.18 11.70
C HIS A 322 27.97 -1.66 11.76
N MET A 323 26.80 -1.16 11.34
CA MET A 323 26.43 0.24 11.50
C MET A 323 26.01 0.58 12.94
N VAL A 324 25.56 -0.41 13.71
CA VAL A 324 25.07 -0.20 15.08
C VAL A 324 26.15 0.43 15.96
N GLY A 325 25.79 1.51 16.66
CA GLY A 325 26.69 2.25 17.54
C GLY A 325 27.61 3.26 16.83
N ARG A 326 27.54 3.38 15.50
CA ARG A 326 28.31 4.36 14.72
C ARG A 326 27.43 5.52 14.27
N SER A 327 28.02 6.71 14.17
CA SER A 327 27.34 7.86 13.56
C SER A 327 27.35 7.76 12.04
N LEU A 328 26.24 8.11 11.38
CA LEU A 328 26.16 8.06 9.91
C LEU A 328 27.23 8.94 9.23
N GLY A 329 27.56 10.08 9.83
CA GLY A 329 28.59 11.00 9.35
C GLY A 329 30.00 10.42 9.45
N SER A 330 30.30 9.65 10.50
CA SER A 330 31.62 9.00 10.65
C SER A 330 31.87 7.91 9.59
N MET A 331 30.80 7.26 9.13
CA MET A 331 30.89 6.16 8.16
C MET A 331 31.13 6.63 6.72
N ARG A 332 30.92 7.93 6.43
CA ARG A 332 31.18 8.55 5.13
C ARG A 332 30.61 7.74 3.96
N LEU A 333 29.38 7.24 4.10
CA LEU A 333 28.73 6.30 3.16
C LEU A 333 28.74 6.79 1.70
N ARG A 334 28.59 8.11 1.50
CA ARG A 334 28.72 8.74 0.18
C ARG A 334 30.10 8.52 -0.44
N ARG A 335 31.17 8.76 0.31
CA ARG A 335 32.55 8.69 -0.22
C ARG A 335 33.00 7.25 -0.43
N ARG A 336 32.60 6.36 0.48
CA ARG A 336 33.05 4.96 0.46
C ARG A 336 32.23 4.09 -0.48
N TYR A 337 30.94 4.35 -0.58
CA TYR A 337 30.01 3.50 -1.34
C TYR A 337 29.19 4.27 -2.39
N GLY A 338 29.15 5.61 -2.41
CA GLY A 338 28.24 6.34 -3.31
C GLY A 338 26.77 6.30 -2.85
N VAL A 339 26.52 5.91 -1.59
CA VAL A 339 25.18 5.77 -1.01
C VAL A 339 24.85 6.93 -0.07
N TYR A 340 23.65 7.47 -0.20
CA TYR A 340 23.15 8.60 0.55
C TYR A 340 22.09 8.16 1.56
N PRO A 341 22.31 8.36 2.88
CA PRO A 341 21.25 8.22 3.86
C PRO A 341 20.29 9.41 3.73
N LEU A 342 19.02 9.12 3.44
CA LEU A 342 17.97 10.11 3.25
C LEU A 342 17.17 10.39 4.52
N ALA A 343 16.93 9.35 5.32
CA ALA A 343 16.15 9.43 6.55
C ALA A 343 16.50 8.26 7.47
N VAL A 344 16.34 8.49 8.78
CA VAL A 344 16.37 7.44 9.79
C VAL A 344 15.07 7.51 10.58
N HIS A 345 14.46 6.34 10.76
CA HIS A 345 13.27 6.17 11.55
C HIS A 345 13.56 5.32 12.77
N ARG A 346 13.10 5.77 13.95
CA ARG A 346 13.24 5.05 15.21
C ARG A 346 11.93 5.10 15.97
N ARG A 347 11.37 3.94 16.34
CA ARG A 347 10.17 3.83 17.19
C ARG A 347 9.03 4.77 16.77
N ASN A 348 8.68 4.80 15.48
CA ASN A 348 7.62 5.66 14.95
C ASN A 348 7.90 7.18 14.95
N GLN A 349 9.15 7.60 15.14
CA GLN A 349 9.56 9.00 15.02
C GLN A 349 10.63 9.18 13.95
N ASN A 350 10.42 10.16 13.06
CA ASN A 350 11.39 10.56 12.05
C ASN A 350 12.44 11.47 12.69
N ILE A 351 13.71 11.05 12.64
CA ILE A 351 14.79 11.84 13.23
C ILE A 351 15.32 12.79 12.15
N GLY A 352 14.74 14.00 12.11
CA GLY A 352 14.99 14.98 11.06
C GLY A 352 15.76 16.21 11.55
N ARG A 353 17.02 16.35 11.09
CA ARG A 353 17.74 17.58 10.66
C ARG A 353 19.27 17.45 10.75
N GLN A 354 19.79 16.46 11.47
CA GLN A 354 21.23 16.16 11.57
C GLN A 354 21.45 14.64 11.48
N LEU A 355 21.29 14.09 10.27
CA LEU A 355 21.51 12.66 10.04
C LEU A 355 22.97 12.26 10.30
N ASP A 356 23.93 13.17 10.10
CA ASP A 356 25.35 12.87 10.24
C ASP A 356 25.77 12.58 11.70
N ASP A 357 25.13 13.21 12.69
CA ASP A 357 25.42 13.00 14.13
C ASP A 357 24.62 11.84 14.73
N LEU A 358 23.68 11.28 13.97
CA LEU A 358 22.81 10.21 14.41
C LEU A 358 23.59 8.91 14.56
N VAL A 359 23.60 8.37 15.79
CA VAL A 359 24.13 7.04 16.10
C VAL A 359 23.07 5.99 15.79
N VAL A 360 23.41 5.06 14.89
CA VAL A 360 22.51 3.99 14.43
C VAL A 360 22.27 2.98 15.55
N GLN A 361 21.03 2.55 15.73
CA GLN A 361 20.60 1.57 16.74
C GLN A 361 19.87 0.39 16.08
N VAL A 362 19.83 -0.73 16.80
CA VAL A 362 19.02 -1.89 16.40
C VAL A 362 17.54 -1.50 16.35
N GLY A 363 16.86 -1.88 15.27
CA GLY A 363 15.47 -1.52 15.00
C GLY A 363 15.29 -0.15 14.35
N ASP A 364 16.37 0.56 14.03
CA ASP A 364 16.30 1.71 13.13
C ASP A 364 15.99 1.25 11.70
N THR A 365 15.22 2.06 10.99
CA THR A 365 15.01 1.88 9.56
C THR A 365 15.68 3.02 8.81
N LEU A 366 16.64 2.67 7.95
CA LEU A 366 17.39 3.60 7.12
C LEU A 366 16.81 3.63 5.71
N LEU A 367 16.54 4.85 5.22
CA LEU A 367 16.23 5.06 3.82
C LEU A 367 17.52 5.44 3.10
N LEU A 368 17.99 4.59 2.19
CA LEU A 368 19.25 4.76 1.47
C LEU A 368 18.98 4.98 -0.02
N GLU A 369 19.77 5.85 -0.65
CA GLU A 369 19.69 6.09 -2.10
C GLU A 369 21.08 5.95 -2.73
N GLY A 370 21.17 5.21 -3.83
CA GLY A 370 22.43 4.97 -4.54
C GLY A 370 22.22 4.04 -5.73
N ALA A 371 23.29 3.72 -6.45
CA ALA A 371 23.22 2.67 -7.47
C ALA A 371 22.92 1.32 -6.79
N MET A 372 22.16 0.44 -7.45
CA MET A 372 21.80 -0.84 -6.84
C MET A 372 23.03 -1.68 -6.49
N THR A 373 24.07 -1.65 -7.33
CA THR A 373 25.35 -2.33 -7.10
C THR A 373 26.07 -1.80 -5.86
N ASP A 374 25.95 -0.51 -5.59
CA ASP A 374 26.63 0.18 -4.49
C ASP A 374 25.91 -0.05 -3.17
N ILE A 375 24.57 -0.04 -3.21
CA ILE A 375 23.71 -0.44 -2.11
C ILE A 375 23.97 -1.91 -1.73
N GLN A 376 24.11 -2.80 -2.72
CA GLN A 376 24.41 -4.20 -2.47
C GLN A 376 25.79 -4.38 -1.81
N ARG A 377 26.81 -3.67 -2.29
CA ARG A 377 28.14 -3.66 -1.65
C ARG A 377 28.07 -3.18 -0.21
N LEU A 378 27.36 -2.08 0.05
CA LEU A 378 27.14 -1.58 1.40
C LEU A 378 26.41 -2.60 2.28
N ALA A 379 25.40 -3.28 1.74
CA ALA A 379 24.63 -4.28 2.47
C ALA A 379 25.46 -5.50 2.83
N THR A 380 26.34 -5.97 1.94
CA THR A 380 27.27 -7.06 2.21
C THR A 380 28.32 -6.67 3.24
N ASP A 381 28.94 -5.49 3.09
CA ASP A 381 30.00 -5.02 3.99
C ASP A 381 29.51 -4.71 5.41
N MET A 382 28.22 -4.39 5.58
CA MET A 382 27.62 -4.01 6.87
C MET A 382 26.68 -5.07 7.45
N GLU A 383 26.59 -6.25 6.82
CA GLU A 383 25.70 -7.36 7.19
C GLU A 383 24.22 -6.93 7.35
N MET A 384 23.70 -6.23 6.33
CA MET A 384 22.29 -5.81 6.28
C MET A 384 21.39 -6.94 5.77
N VAL A 385 20.33 -7.26 6.51
CA VAL A 385 19.52 -8.48 6.29
C VAL A 385 18.36 -8.29 5.32
N GLU A 386 17.83 -7.07 5.13
CA GLU A 386 16.72 -6.82 4.20
C GLU A 386 16.95 -5.58 3.34
N VAL A 387 17.31 -5.79 2.06
CA VAL A 387 17.28 -4.75 1.02
C VAL A 387 16.00 -4.92 0.21
N THR A 388 14.89 -4.42 0.74
CA THR A 388 13.59 -4.58 0.08
C THR A 388 13.47 -3.55 -1.04
N ARG A 389 13.46 -4.03 -2.30
CA ARG A 389 13.15 -3.18 -3.46
C ARG A 389 11.69 -2.73 -3.37
N PRO A 390 11.36 -1.45 -3.54
CA PRO A 390 10.00 -1.05 -3.81
C PRO A 390 9.61 -1.56 -5.21
N SER A 391 8.89 -2.68 -5.29
CA SER A 391 8.44 -3.23 -6.57
C SER A 391 7.29 -2.40 -7.16
N GLN A 392 7.59 -1.36 -7.93
CA GLN A 392 6.60 -0.80 -8.85
C GLN A 392 6.71 -1.51 -10.20
N ARG A 393 5.82 -2.47 -10.44
CA ARG A 393 5.66 -3.12 -11.74
C ARG A 393 4.71 -2.29 -12.60
N ALA A 394 5.12 -1.93 -13.82
CA ALA A 394 4.30 -1.16 -14.76
C ALA A 394 2.90 -1.80 -14.97
N TYR A 395 1.84 -0.99 -14.93
CA TYR A 395 0.46 -1.43 -15.12
C TYR A 395 0.18 -1.90 -16.55
N ARG A 396 -0.64 -2.94 -16.71
CA ARG A 396 -1.05 -3.49 -18.01
C ARG A 396 -2.32 -2.79 -18.54
N ARG A 397 -2.23 -1.48 -18.80
CA ARG A 397 -3.39 -0.61 -19.09
C ARG A 397 -4.25 -1.07 -20.28
N ARG A 398 -3.65 -1.70 -21.29
CA ARG A 398 -4.37 -2.18 -22.48
C ARG A 398 -5.44 -3.26 -22.17
N HIS A 399 -5.29 -3.98 -21.06
CA HIS A 399 -6.22 -5.06 -20.66
C HIS A 399 -7.29 -4.59 -19.67
N ALA A 400 -7.26 -3.33 -19.23
CA ALA A 400 -8.27 -2.78 -18.32
C ALA A 400 -9.72 -2.95 -18.82
N PRO A 401 -10.04 -2.69 -20.11
CA PRO A 401 -11.40 -2.86 -20.61
C PRO A 401 -11.88 -4.31 -20.53
N ILE A 402 -10.98 -5.28 -20.77
CA ILE A 402 -11.30 -6.71 -20.72
C ILE A 402 -11.68 -7.11 -19.30
N VAL A 403 -10.86 -6.74 -18.31
CA VAL A 403 -11.14 -7.10 -16.90
C VAL A 403 -12.43 -6.45 -16.40
N VAL A 404 -12.68 -5.19 -16.76
CA VAL A 404 -13.93 -4.49 -16.40
C VAL A 404 -15.13 -5.15 -17.08
N ALA A 405 -15.03 -5.50 -18.37
CA ALA A 405 -16.10 -6.18 -19.09
C ALA A 405 -16.38 -7.57 -18.52
N VAL A 406 -15.34 -8.35 -18.16
CA VAL A 406 -15.49 -9.66 -17.51
C VAL A 406 -16.19 -9.52 -16.17
N LEU A 407 -15.76 -8.59 -15.31
CA LEU A 407 -16.41 -8.36 -14.03
C LEU A 407 -17.88 -7.96 -14.21
N ALA A 408 -18.17 -7.05 -15.12
CA ALA A 408 -19.54 -6.63 -15.44
C ALA A 408 -20.38 -7.81 -15.96
N ALA A 409 -19.82 -8.64 -16.85
CA ALA A 409 -20.50 -9.82 -17.38
C ALA A 409 -20.80 -10.85 -16.29
N VAL A 410 -19.83 -11.16 -15.41
CA VAL A 410 -20.05 -12.07 -14.28
C VAL A 410 -21.19 -11.57 -13.40
N VAL A 411 -21.19 -10.28 -13.06
CA VAL A 411 -22.23 -9.67 -12.24
C VAL A 411 -23.59 -9.72 -12.94
N VAL A 412 -23.69 -9.26 -14.19
CA VAL A 412 -24.96 -9.16 -14.92
C VAL A 412 -25.55 -10.54 -15.22
N LEU A 413 -24.74 -11.50 -15.66
CA LEU A 413 -25.21 -12.85 -15.94
C LEU A 413 -25.66 -13.58 -14.68
N ALA A 414 -24.92 -13.40 -13.58
CA ALA A 414 -25.31 -13.99 -12.31
C ALA A 414 -26.57 -13.30 -11.76
N ALA A 415 -26.68 -11.98 -11.88
CA ALA A 415 -27.87 -11.20 -11.51
C ALA A 415 -29.14 -11.62 -12.26
N MET A 416 -29.02 -11.96 -13.54
CA MET A 416 -30.11 -12.49 -14.36
C MET A 416 -30.39 -13.98 -14.11
N ASN A 417 -29.70 -14.59 -13.14
CA ASN A 417 -29.78 -16.00 -12.79
C ASN A 417 -29.50 -16.95 -13.97
N VAL A 418 -28.62 -16.54 -14.89
CA VAL A 418 -28.27 -17.31 -16.10
C VAL A 418 -27.40 -18.53 -15.74
N ALA A 419 -26.50 -18.37 -14.77
CA ALA A 419 -25.65 -19.43 -14.27
C ALA A 419 -25.15 -19.10 -12.84
N GLN A 420 -24.69 -20.12 -12.12
CA GLN A 420 -24.10 -19.96 -10.80
C GLN A 420 -22.85 -19.06 -10.87
N ILE A 421 -22.72 -18.15 -9.90
CA ILE A 421 -21.61 -17.20 -9.86
C ILE A 421 -20.25 -17.87 -9.83
N GLN A 422 -20.12 -19.03 -9.18
CA GLN A 422 -18.89 -19.81 -9.17
C GLN A 422 -18.44 -20.12 -10.60
N TYR A 423 -19.35 -20.66 -11.42
CA TYR A 423 -19.08 -21.00 -12.80
C TYR A 423 -18.69 -19.77 -13.62
N LEU A 424 -19.45 -18.68 -13.50
CA LEU A 424 -19.16 -17.42 -14.19
C LEU A 424 -17.82 -16.82 -13.77
N ALA A 425 -17.49 -16.86 -12.49
CA ALA A 425 -16.22 -16.40 -11.96
C ALA A 425 -15.04 -17.25 -12.47
N PHE A 426 -15.20 -18.58 -12.56
CA PHE A 426 -14.18 -19.45 -13.16
C PHE A 426 -13.94 -19.15 -14.64
N VAL A 427 -15.00 -18.99 -15.42
CA VAL A 427 -14.89 -18.58 -16.83
C VAL A 427 -14.21 -17.21 -16.95
N GLY A 428 -14.61 -16.26 -16.08
CA GLY A 428 -14.01 -14.93 -16.02
C GLY A 428 -12.52 -14.96 -15.70
N VAL A 429 -12.09 -15.79 -14.74
CA VAL A 429 -10.67 -16.01 -14.43
C VAL A 429 -9.93 -16.56 -15.65
N GLY A 430 -10.51 -17.54 -16.35
CA GLY A 430 -9.93 -18.08 -17.58
C GLY A 430 -9.68 -16.99 -18.63
N ILE A 431 -10.67 -16.13 -18.88
CA ILE A 431 -10.54 -15.01 -19.82
C ILE A 431 -9.46 -14.02 -19.37
N VAL A 432 -9.44 -13.65 -18.08
CA VAL A 432 -8.47 -12.69 -17.53
C VAL A 432 -7.03 -13.24 -17.54
N LEU A 433 -6.83 -14.55 -17.41
CA LEU A 433 -5.50 -15.16 -17.45
C LEU A 433 -5.00 -15.44 -18.86
N LEU A 434 -5.90 -15.74 -19.80
CA LEU A 434 -5.57 -15.96 -21.21
C LEU A 434 -5.28 -14.66 -21.97
N THR A 435 -5.71 -13.52 -21.44
CA THR A 435 -5.51 -12.18 -22.03
C THR A 435 -4.45 -11.39 -21.29
#